data_AF-A0A7K3TBM5-F1
#
_entry.id   AF-A0A7K3TBM5-F1
#
_cell.length_a   1.000
_cell.length_b   1.000
_cell.length_c   1.000
_cell.angle_alpha   90.00
_cell.angle_beta   90.00
_cell.angle_gamma   90.00
#
_symmetry.space_group_name_H-M   'P 1'
#
loop_
_entity.id
_entity.type
_entity.pdbx_description
1 polymer ?
#
loop_
_entity_poly.entity_id
_entity_poly.type
_entity_poly.pdbx_seq_one_letter_code
_entity_poly.pdbx_strand_id
1 'polypeptide(L)'
;MFPAPAEISAGVFVGHVSAKVRDRLWERIVDLIRDGRAIMVYSARNEQHFAFRVHRADWVPEDCDGLELIRRPKASSQSASSSSRRPGWSNASKWRAARKYR
;
A
#
# COMPACT_ATOMS: atom_id res chain seq x y z
N MET A 1 20.27 5.31 16.49
CA MET A 1 19.67 5.58 15.16
C MET A 1 19.37 4.24 14.51
N PHE A 2 18.11 3.94 14.18
CA PHE A 2 17.79 2.71 13.45
C PHE A 2 18.23 2.89 12.00
N PRO A 3 18.85 1.87 11.36
CA PRO A 3 19.22 1.97 9.96
C PRO A 3 17.95 2.20 9.13
N ALA A 4 17.92 3.31 8.40
CA ALA A 4 16.87 3.56 7.43
C ALA A 4 17.12 2.69 6.20
N PRO A 5 16.09 2.09 5.59
CA PRO A 5 16.26 1.37 4.33
C PRO A 5 16.70 2.35 3.23
N ALA A 6 17.56 1.87 2.34
CA ALA A 6 18.04 2.64 1.20
C ALA A 6 16.93 2.74 0.14
N GLU A 7 16.69 3.95 -0.38
CA GLU A 7 15.80 4.15 -1.52
C GLU A 7 16.54 3.83 -2.82
N ILE A 8 16.09 2.81 -3.54
CA ILE A 8 16.72 2.36 -4.79
C ILE A 8 15.99 2.89 -6.03
N SER A 9 14.75 3.35 -5.85
CA SER A 9 13.91 4.01 -6.84
C SER A 9 12.80 4.76 -6.12
N ALA A 10 12.12 5.68 -6.80
CA ALA A 10 11.05 6.47 -6.21
C ALA A 10 9.99 5.56 -5.56
N GLY A 11 9.91 5.59 -4.23
CA GLY A 11 8.96 4.78 -3.46
C GLY A 11 9.34 3.31 -3.26
N VAL A 12 10.55 2.90 -3.62
CA VAL A 12 11.08 1.53 -3.42
C VAL A 12 12.27 1.58 -2.46
N PHE A 13 12.10 0.97 -1.29
CA PHE A 13 13.07 0.97 -0.21
C PHE A 13 13.55 -0.46 0.08
N VAL A 14 14.86 -0.64 0.27
CA VAL A 14 15.48 -1.93 0.57
C VAL A 14 16.45 -1.77 1.73
N GLY A 15 16.37 -2.67 2.72
CA GLY A 15 17.30 -2.66 3.84
C GLY A 15 17.10 -3.83 4.80
N HIS A 16 18.14 -4.12 5.57
CA HIS A 16 18.08 -5.14 6.61
C HIS A 16 17.72 -4.49 7.95
N VAL A 17 16.58 -4.88 8.52
CA VAL A 17 16.07 -4.35 9.79
C VAL A 17 15.60 -5.48 10.69
N SER A 18 15.68 -5.30 12.00
CA SER A 18 15.14 -6.29 12.95
C SER A 18 13.61 -6.32 12.90
N ALA A 19 13.00 -7.42 13.35
CA ALA A 19 11.56 -7.57 13.42
C ALA A 19 10.87 -6.39 14.14
N LYS A 20 11.44 -5.94 15.27
CA LYS A 20 10.93 -4.79 16.05
C LYS A 20 10.95 -3.48 15.26
N VAL A 21 12.00 -3.25 14.46
CA VAL A 21 12.12 -2.04 13.64
C VAL A 21 11.16 -2.11 12.45
N ARG A 22 11.09 -3.26 11.79
CA ARG A 22 10.11 -3.55 10.73
C ARG A 22 8.68 -3.26 11.20
N ASP A 23 8.29 -3.77 12.36
CA ASP A 23 6.91 -3.64 12.85
C ASP A 23 6.54 -2.17 13.11
N ARG A 24 7.44 -1.40 13.75
CA ARG A 24 7.26 0.04 13.95
C ARG A 24 7.29 0.84 12.64
N LEU A 25 8.12 0.44 11.68
CA LEU A 25 8.14 1.05 10.35
C LEU A 25 6.80 0.84 9.64
N TRP A 26 6.22 -0.37 9.75
CA TRP A 26 4.92 -0.67 9.15
C TRP A 26 3.81 0.21 9.72
N GLU A 27 3.70 0.30 11.05
CA GLU A 27 2.74 1.20 11.73
C GLU A 27 2.88 2.64 11.23
N ARG A 28 4.12 3.15 11.22
CA ARG A 28 4.43 4.51 10.76
C ARG A 28 4.05 4.75 9.30
N ILE A 29 4.28 3.77 8.42
CA ILE A 29 3.90 3.85 7.01
C ILE A 29 2.38 3.95 6.89
N VAL A 30 1.64 3.07 7.56
CA VAL A 30 0.17 3.04 7.52
C VAL A 30 -0.43 4.36 8.02
N ASP A 31 0.12 4.93 9.09
CA ASP A 31 -0.34 6.20 9.66
C ASP A 31 -0.10 7.40 8.72
N LEU A 32 1.02 7.42 8.00
CA LEU A 32 1.45 8.57 7.21
C LEU A 32 0.98 8.52 5.76
N ILE A 33 0.76 7.34 5.19
CA ILE A 33 0.53 7.18 3.75
C ILE A 33 -0.83 7.70 3.27
N ARG A 34 -1.74 8.06 4.19
CA ARG A 34 -3.09 8.57 3.89
C ARG A 34 -3.78 7.67 2.86
N ASP A 35 -4.16 8.20 1.70
CA ASP A 35 -4.89 7.48 0.65
C ASP A 35 -3.95 6.70 -0.30
N GLY A 36 -2.64 6.66 -0.01
CA GLY A 36 -1.66 5.90 -0.77
C GLY A 36 -1.65 4.41 -0.43
N ARG A 37 -0.82 3.66 -1.15
CA ARG A 37 -0.71 2.20 -1.08
C ARG A 37 0.69 1.80 -0.68
N ALA A 38 0.82 0.79 0.16
CA ALA A 38 2.11 0.26 0.59
C ALA A 38 2.11 -1.26 0.58
N ILE A 39 3.26 -1.82 0.21
CA ILE A 39 3.58 -3.24 0.35
C ILE A 39 4.94 -3.31 1.04
N MET A 40 5.03 -4.15 2.08
CA MET A 40 6.29 -4.46 2.74
C MET A 40 6.55 -5.95 2.62
N VAL A 41 7.70 -6.33 2.08
CA VAL A 41 8.17 -7.72 2.04
C VAL A 41 9.32 -7.85 3.05
N TYR A 42 9.33 -8.93 3.82
CA TYR A 42 10.36 -9.17 4.81
C TYR A 42 10.67 -10.66 4.96
N SER A 43 11.88 -10.98 5.40
CA SER A 43 12.29 -12.36 5.67
C SER A 43 11.46 -12.98 6.80
N ALA A 44 11.00 -14.21 6.59
CA ALA A 44 10.21 -14.98 7.53
C ALA A 44 10.72 -16.42 7.62
N ARG A 45 10.41 -17.10 8.73
CA ARG A 45 10.77 -18.51 8.94
C ARG A 45 9.62 -19.42 8.47
N ASN A 46 9.35 -19.40 7.17
CA ASN A 46 8.40 -20.25 6.46
C ASN A 46 9.08 -20.84 5.21
N GLU A 47 8.37 -21.66 4.43
CA GLU A 47 8.91 -22.33 3.24
C GLU A 47 9.37 -21.35 2.14
N GLN A 48 8.68 -20.22 2.01
CA GLN A 48 9.00 -19.19 1.02
C GLN A 48 10.17 -18.27 1.46
N HIS A 49 10.57 -18.35 2.74
CA HIS A 49 11.55 -17.48 3.39
C HIS A 49 11.20 -15.98 3.42
N PHE A 50 9.97 -15.61 3.05
CA PHE A 50 9.45 -14.26 3.14
C PHE A 50 7.96 -14.26 3.51
N ALA A 51 7.49 -13.11 3.98
CA ALA A 51 6.08 -12.79 4.12
C ALA A 51 5.87 -11.33 3.71
N PHE A 52 4.62 -10.94 3.49
CA PHE A 52 4.30 -9.57 3.11
C PHE A 52 3.18 -8.95 3.94
N ARG A 53 3.21 -7.62 4.04
CA ARG A 53 2.11 -6.80 4.55
C ARG A 53 1.67 -5.85 3.48
N VAL A 54 0.36 -5.63 3.43
CA VAL A 54 -0.28 -4.86 2.37
C VAL A 54 -1.23 -3.84 2.99
N HIS A 55 -1.16 -2.60 2.52
CA HIS A 55 -2.10 -1.52 2.87
C HIS A 55 -2.70 -0.94 1.60
N ARG A 56 -4.03 -1.06 1.46
CA ARG A 56 -4.81 -0.49 0.35
C ARG A 56 -4.30 -0.87 -1.06
N ALA A 57 -3.63 -2.02 -1.21
CA ALA A 57 -3.27 -2.48 -2.55
C ALA A 57 -4.47 -3.12 -3.25
N ASP A 58 -4.44 -3.08 -4.58
CA ASP A 58 -5.45 -3.74 -5.42
C ASP A 58 -5.38 -5.28 -5.30
N TRP A 59 -4.32 -5.77 -4.66
CA TRP A 59 -3.86 -7.15 -4.63
C TRP A 59 -3.93 -7.64 -3.18
N VAL A 60 -4.54 -8.80 -2.96
CA VAL A 60 -4.85 -9.30 -1.60
C VAL A 60 -4.00 -10.54 -1.31
N PRO A 61 -3.27 -10.58 -0.18
CA PRO A 61 -2.65 -11.81 0.34
C PRO A 61 -3.67 -12.92 0.52
N GLU A 62 -3.35 -14.14 0.05
CA GLU A 62 -4.19 -15.32 0.22
C GLU A 62 -3.31 -16.54 0.52
N ASP A 63 -3.70 -17.32 1.54
CA ASP A 63 -3.04 -18.57 1.89
C ASP A 63 -3.51 -19.69 0.95
N CYS A 64 -2.58 -20.40 0.34
CA CYS A 64 -2.82 -21.53 -0.53
C CYS A 64 -1.89 -22.67 -0.10
N ASP A 65 -2.42 -23.61 0.66
CA ASP A 65 -1.69 -24.77 1.20
C ASP A 65 -0.40 -24.39 1.95
N GLY A 66 -0.42 -23.28 2.72
CA GLY A 66 0.73 -22.80 3.49
C GLY A 66 1.65 -21.84 2.72
N LEU A 67 1.36 -21.57 1.44
CA LEU A 67 2.04 -20.57 0.64
C LEU A 67 1.26 -19.25 0.66
N GLU A 68 1.94 -18.16 1.00
CA GLU A 68 1.36 -16.82 0.90
C GLU A 68 1.44 -16.35 -0.56
N LEU A 69 0.29 -16.27 -1.23
CA LEU A 69 0.16 -15.84 -2.62
C LEU A 69 -0.59 -14.50 -2.70
N ILE A 70 -0.53 -13.87 -3.87
CA ILE A 70 -1.28 -12.65 -4.14
C ILE A 70 -2.41 -12.96 -5.11
N ARG A 71 -3.65 -12.80 -4.66
CA ARG A 71 -4.81 -12.82 -5.54
C ARG A 71 -5.05 -11.43 -6.12
N ARG A 72 -5.15 -11.39 -7.44
CA ARG A 72 -5.68 -10.24 -8.18
C ARG A 72 -7.20 -10.42 -8.30
N PRO A 73 -8.02 -9.58 -7.63
CA PRO A 73 -9.47 -9.62 -7.83
C PRO A 73 -9.77 -9.39 -9.31
N LYS A 74 -10.60 -10.26 -9.90
CA LYS A 74 -11.21 -9.97 -11.21
C LYS A 74 -12.02 -8.69 -11.01
N ALA A 75 -11.90 -7.74 -11.93
CA ALA A 75 -12.72 -6.53 -11.88
C ALA A 75 -14.19 -6.97 -11.96
N SER A 76 -14.86 -7.06 -10.81
CA SER A 76 -16.30 -6.98 -10.81
C SER A 76 -16.61 -5.60 -11.37
N SER A 77 -17.63 -5.48 -12.21
CA SER A 77 -18.12 -4.19 -12.72
C SER A 77 -18.50 -3.18 -11.62
N GLN A 78 -18.38 -3.56 -10.34
CA GLN A 78 -18.67 -2.74 -9.16
C GLN A 78 -17.43 -2.37 -8.31
N SER A 79 -16.30 -3.08 -8.43
CA SER A 79 -15.09 -2.83 -7.62
C SER A 79 -14.09 -1.83 -8.23
N ALA A 80 -14.43 -1.19 -9.35
CA ALA A 80 -13.68 -0.06 -9.91
C ALA A 80 -13.86 1.25 -9.09
N SER A 81 -14.01 1.13 -7.77
CA SER A 81 -14.51 2.21 -6.90
C SER A 81 -13.75 2.31 -5.57
N SER A 82 -12.46 2.62 -5.62
CA SER A 82 -11.82 3.33 -4.49
C SER A 82 -10.62 4.20 -4.86
N SER A 83 -10.51 4.65 -6.12
CA SER A 83 -9.72 5.84 -6.45
C SER A 83 -10.62 7.07 -6.60
N SER A 84 -11.69 7.16 -5.79
CA SER A 84 -12.43 8.41 -5.62
C SER A 84 -11.49 9.43 -4.98
N ARG A 85 -10.60 10.00 -5.82
CA ARG A 85 -9.80 11.18 -5.50
C ARG A 85 -10.75 12.13 -4.81
N ARG A 86 -10.39 12.54 -3.59
CA ARG A 86 -11.22 13.44 -2.78
C ARG A 86 -11.72 14.58 -3.68
N PRO A 87 -13.03 14.88 -3.67
CA PRO A 87 -13.55 16.02 -4.42
C PRO A 87 -12.72 17.27 -4.13
N GLY A 88 -12.33 18.01 -5.16
CA GLY A 88 -11.52 19.23 -5.01
C GLY A 88 -10.00 19.04 -5.10
N TRP A 89 -9.50 17.84 -5.41
CA TRP A 89 -8.06 17.60 -5.63
C TRP A 89 -7.45 18.43 -6.78
N SER A 90 -8.25 18.86 -7.77
CA SER A 90 -7.77 19.67 -8.90
C SER A 90 -8.52 20.99 -9.05
N ASN A 91 -7.85 22.02 -9.55
CA ASN A 91 -8.49 23.30 -9.90
C ASN A 91 -9.68 23.07 -10.83
N ALA A 92 -9.55 22.22 -11.86
CA ALA A 92 -10.64 21.85 -12.76
C ALA A 92 -11.87 21.29 -12.01
N SER A 93 -11.68 20.46 -10.98
CA SER A 93 -12.80 19.95 -10.17
C SER A 93 -13.50 21.05 -9.36
N LYS A 94 -12.75 22.03 -8.84
CA LYS A 94 -13.29 23.19 -8.12
C LYS A 94 -14.13 24.10 -9.04
N TRP A 95 -13.63 24.41 -10.24
CA TRP A 95 -14.36 25.22 -11.24
C TRP A 95 -15.67 24.57 -11.69
N ARG A 96 -15.69 23.24 -11.86
CA ARG A 96 -16.91 22.48 -12.19
C ARG A 96 -17.95 22.53 -11.06
N ALA A 97 -17.52 22.45 -9.80
CA ALA A 97 -18.41 22.57 -8.65
C ALA A 97 -18.98 23.99 -8.52
N ALA A 98 -18.17 25.03 -8.71
CA ALA A 98 -18.60 26.43 -8.65
C ALA A 98 -19.66 26.76 -9.71
N ARG A 99 -19.55 26.18 -10.92
CA ARG A 99 -20.55 26.32 -12.00
C ARG A 99 -21.93 25.75 -11.68
N LYS A 100 -22.08 24.92 -10.66
CA LYS A 100 -23.37 24.33 -10.28
C LYS A 100 -24.25 25.30 -9.48
N TYR A 101 -23.69 26.38 -8.96
CA TYR A 101 -24.38 27.40 -8.16
C TYR A 101 -24.54 28.73 -8.91
N ARG A 102 -24.42 28.71 -10.24
CA ARG A 102 -24.62 29.85 -11.14
C ARG A 102 -25.77 29.53 -12.08
#